data_AF-A0A1V3XTP4-F1
#
_entry.id   AF-A0A1V3XTP4-F1
#
_cell.length_a   1.000
_cell.length_b   1.000
_cell.length_c   1.000
_cell.angle_alpha   90.00
_cell.angle_beta   90.00
_cell.angle_gamma   90.00
#
_symmetry.space_group_name_H-M   'P 1'
#
loop_
_entity.id
_entity.type
_entity.pdbx_description
1 polymer ?
#
loop_
_entity_poly.entity_id
_entity_poly.type
_entity_poly.pdbx_seq_one_letter_code
_entity_poly.pdbx_strand_id
1 'polypeptide(L)'
;MADGHHGAALVDELFSRYTDAVTTGDPGPIIPQSAPLPMEILLEQRGVKKQGLSGAERFMPVMFAYELPDTTKAAVVADPGSPQAVPVTRLLLSKLETSDLVAFGREHRLSINAVVAAAILLTEWQLRNTPHVPIPYVYPVDLRYLLAPPVAPTESTNLLGRPPTLQRSGRIPTS
;
A
#
# COMPACT_ATOMS: atom_id res chain seq x y z
N MET A 1 -5.71 6.59 -11.00
CA MET A 1 -4.42 5.93 -10.71
C MET A 1 -4.70 4.48 -10.35
N ALA A 2 -4.00 3.54 -10.98
CA ALA A 2 -4.07 2.12 -10.67
C ALA A 2 -3.06 1.76 -9.57
N ASP A 3 -3.34 0.72 -8.79
CA ASP A 3 -2.37 0.21 -7.83
C ASP A 3 -1.18 -0.49 -8.52
N GLY A 4 -0.15 -0.79 -7.74
CA GLY A 4 1.10 -1.34 -8.26
C GLY A 4 0.94 -2.69 -8.97
N HIS A 5 0.01 -3.55 -8.52
CA HIS A 5 -0.21 -4.85 -9.16
C HIS A 5 -0.95 -4.70 -10.49
N HIS A 6 -1.99 -3.86 -10.55
CA HIS A 6 -2.70 -3.61 -11.79
C HIS A 6 -1.77 -2.96 -12.84
N GLY A 7 -1.02 -1.92 -12.45
CA GLY A 7 -0.07 -1.26 -13.34
C GLY A 7 1.06 -2.17 -13.82
N ALA A 8 1.63 -2.98 -12.93
CA ALA A 8 2.69 -3.93 -13.30
C ALA A 8 2.21 -4.98 -14.30
N ALA A 9 1.00 -5.52 -14.13
CA ALA A 9 0.43 -6.50 -15.05
C ALA A 9 0.25 -5.93 -16.47
N LEU A 10 -0.22 -4.69 -16.60
CA LEU A 10 -0.37 -4.04 -17.90
C LEU A 10 0.98 -3.74 -18.58
N VAL A 11 1.99 -3.32 -17.79
CA VAL A 11 3.34 -3.06 -18.30
C VAL A 11 4.02 -4.36 -18.74
N ASP A 12 3.83 -5.45 -17.99
CA ASP A 12 4.33 -6.78 -18.35
C ASP A 12 3.69 -7.29 -19.64
N GLU A 13 2.36 -7.18 -19.77
CA GLU A 13 1.65 -7.54 -21.01
C GLU A 13 2.14 -6.70 -22.21
N LEU A 14 2.34 -5.40 -22.00
CA LEU A 14 2.87 -4.50 -23.03
C LEU A 14 4.26 -4.95 -23.51
N PHE A 15 5.18 -5.25 -22.59
CA PHE A 15 6.52 -5.68 -22.96
C PHE A 15 6.54 -7.07 -23.58
N SER A 16 5.67 -7.99 -23.14
CA SER A 16 5.52 -9.30 -23.76
C SER A 16 5.10 -9.17 -25.22
N ARG A 17 4.01 -8.44 -25.49
CA ARG A 17 3.51 -8.24 -26.87
C ARG A 17 4.49 -7.47 -27.75
N TYR A 18 5.18 -6.48 -27.20
CA TYR A 18 6.24 -5.76 -27.92
C TYR A 18 7.38 -6.71 -28.31
N THR A 19 7.78 -7.60 -27.40
CA THR A 19 8.80 -8.61 -27.67
C THR A 19 8.35 -9.55 -28.79
N ASP A 20 7.11 -10.02 -28.77
CA ASP A 20 6.55 -10.87 -29.82
C ASP A 20 6.55 -10.13 -31.18
N ALA A 21 6.07 -8.89 -31.22
CA ALA A 21 6.08 -8.08 -32.44
C ALA A 21 7.49 -7.90 -33.04
N VAL A 22 8.51 -7.67 -32.21
CA VAL A 22 9.89 -7.46 -32.66
C VAL A 22 10.56 -8.77 -33.09
N THR A 23 10.23 -9.89 -32.43
CA THR A 23 10.92 -11.17 -32.66
C THR A 23 10.24 -12.05 -33.70
N THR A 24 8.91 -12.02 -33.79
CA THR A 24 8.11 -12.88 -34.68
C THR A 24 7.40 -12.08 -35.78
N GLY A 25 7.28 -10.75 -35.62
CA GLY A 25 6.49 -9.90 -36.51
C GLY A 25 4.99 -9.89 -36.18
N ASP A 26 4.55 -10.62 -35.16
CA ASP A 26 3.16 -10.73 -34.74
C ASP A 26 3.03 -10.56 -33.20
N PRO A 27 2.34 -9.51 -32.70
CA PRO A 27 2.09 -9.31 -31.27
C PRO A 27 1.04 -10.27 -30.68
N GLY A 28 0.50 -11.19 -31.48
CA GLY A 28 -0.53 -12.13 -31.09
C GLY A 28 -1.92 -11.49 -30.98
N PRO A 29 -2.95 -12.30 -30.66
CA PRO A 29 -4.33 -11.84 -30.65
C PRO A 29 -4.59 -10.82 -29.54
N ILE A 30 -5.36 -9.77 -29.86
CA ILE A 30 -5.86 -8.80 -28.90
C ILE A 30 -7.27 -9.24 -28.48
N ILE A 31 -7.42 -9.68 -27.24
CA ILE A 31 -8.71 -10.02 -26.65
C ILE A 31 -9.10 -8.88 -25.72
N PRO A 32 -10.19 -8.13 -26.01
CA PRO A 32 -10.66 -7.09 -25.11
C PRO A 32 -10.99 -7.66 -23.73
N GLN A 33 -10.31 -7.15 -22.70
CA GLN A 33 -10.63 -7.48 -21.31
C GLN A 33 -11.79 -6.60 -20.83
N SER A 34 -12.64 -7.15 -19.96
CA SER A 34 -13.68 -6.35 -19.29
C SER A 34 -13.06 -5.25 -18.44
N ALA A 35 -13.81 -4.16 -18.26
CA ALA A 35 -13.38 -3.09 -17.37
C ALA A 35 -13.17 -3.64 -15.94
N PRO A 36 -12.11 -3.22 -15.22
CA PRO A 36 -11.88 -3.64 -13.85
C PRO A 36 -13.05 -3.26 -12.95
N LEU A 37 -13.39 -4.14 -12.02
CA LEU A 37 -14.47 -3.91 -11.07
C LEU A 37 -14.00 -3.03 -9.89
N PRO A 38 -14.88 -2.17 -9.35
CA PRO A 38 -14.63 -1.48 -8.10
C PRO A 38 -14.40 -2.48 -6.95
N MET A 39 -13.59 -2.10 -5.97
CA MET A 39 -13.28 -2.98 -4.83
C MET A 39 -14.54 -3.36 -4.05
N GLU A 40 -15.51 -2.46 -3.94
CA GLU A 40 -16.75 -2.67 -3.21
C GLU A 40 -17.56 -3.83 -3.80
N ILE A 41 -17.62 -3.90 -5.13
CA ILE A 41 -18.32 -4.98 -5.85
C ILE A 41 -17.59 -6.31 -5.65
N LEU A 42 -16.25 -6.31 -5.76
CA LEU A 42 -15.45 -7.53 -5.57
C LEU A 42 -15.51 -8.07 -4.14
N LEU A 43 -15.60 -7.18 -3.16
CA LEU A 43 -15.79 -7.52 -1.75
C LEU A 43 -17.18 -8.08 -1.50
N GLU A 44 -18.22 -7.45 -2.04
CA GLU A 44 -19.61 -7.90 -1.93
C GLU A 44 -19.81 -9.29 -2.55
N GLN A 45 -19.26 -9.53 -3.74
CA GLN A 45 -19.28 -10.84 -4.43
C GLN A 45 -18.67 -11.96 -3.57
N ARG A 46 -17.79 -11.61 -2.63
CA ARG A 46 -17.10 -12.55 -1.72
C ARG A 46 -17.70 -12.55 -0.32
N GLY A 47 -18.89 -11.98 -0.16
CA GLY A 47 -19.62 -11.95 1.11
C GLY A 47 -19.06 -10.98 2.14
N VAL A 48 -18.12 -10.10 1.78
CA VAL A 48 -17.58 -9.09 2.68
C VAL A 48 -18.58 -7.94 2.74
N LYS A 49 -19.26 -7.82 3.89
CA LYS A 49 -20.25 -6.77 4.13
C LYS A 49 -19.60 -5.55 4.75
N LYS A 50 -20.00 -4.37 4.29
CA LYS A 50 -19.66 -3.11 4.95
C LYS A 50 -20.23 -3.11 6.38
N GLN A 51 -19.34 -2.95 7.36
CA GLN A 51 -19.74 -2.78 8.76
C GLN A 51 -20.05 -1.30 9.04
N GLY A 52 -20.86 -1.03 10.06
CA GLY A 52 -21.19 0.34 10.48
C GLY A 52 -19.99 1.11 11.05
N LEU A 53 -18.93 0.41 11.43
CA LEU A 53 -17.66 0.98 11.89
C LEU A 53 -16.52 0.23 11.20
N SER A 54 -15.51 0.95 10.74
CA SER A 54 -14.31 0.39 10.11
C SER A 54 -13.23 -0.01 11.12
N GLY A 55 -13.37 0.43 12.37
CA GLY A 55 -12.34 0.31 13.41
C GLY A 55 -11.30 1.43 13.34
N ALA A 56 -11.20 2.14 12.20
CA ALA A 56 -10.33 3.30 12.06
C ALA A 56 -10.80 4.50 12.90
N GLU A 57 -12.09 4.56 13.23
CA GLU A 57 -12.68 5.63 14.02
C GLU A 57 -12.06 5.72 15.41
N ARG A 58 -11.60 4.59 15.98
CA ARG A 58 -10.90 4.54 17.28
C ARG A 58 -9.58 5.31 17.29
N PHE A 59 -8.98 5.51 16.12
CA PHE A 59 -7.68 6.17 15.98
C PHE A 59 -7.82 7.61 15.50
N MET A 60 -9.02 8.07 15.12
CA MET A 60 -9.27 9.46 14.74
C MET A 60 -8.73 10.47 15.76
N PRO A 61 -8.91 10.29 17.10
CA PRO A 61 -8.35 11.24 18.07
C PRO A 61 -6.81 11.33 18.02
N VAL A 62 -6.13 10.22 17.71
CA VAL A 62 -4.67 10.13 17.62
C VAL A 62 -4.15 10.69 16.29
N MET A 63 -4.91 10.51 15.21
CA MET A 63 -4.59 11.10 13.89
C MET A 63 -4.50 12.63 13.95
N PHE A 64 -5.26 13.26 14.86
CA PHE A 64 -5.27 14.71 15.07
C PHE A 64 -4.55 15.15 16.35
N ALA A 65 -3.88 14.22 17.05
CA ALA A 65 -3.14 14.55 18.29
C ALA A 65 -1.85 15.33 18.02
N TYR A 66 -1.39 15.33 16.77
CA TYR A 66 -0.21 16.07 16.34
C TYR A 66 -0.63 17.26 15.49
N GLU A 67 0.01 18.40 15.73
CA GLU A 67 0.09 19.44 14.72
C GLU A 67 0.84 18.83 13.53
N LEU A 68 0.11 18.60 12.45
CA LEU A 68 0.74 18.34 11.16
C LEU A 68 1.52 19.62 10.83
N PRO A 69 2.81 19.53 10.46
CA PRO A 69 3.51 20.71 9.99
C PRO A 69 2.64 21.33 8.90
N ASP A 70 2.47 22.66 8.94
CA ASP A 70 1.77 23.36 7.89
C ASP A 70 2.30 22.79 6.59
N THR A 71 1.46 22.06 5.86
CA THR A 71 1.69 21.87 4.45
C THR A 71 1.60 23.29 3.96
N THR A 72 2.73 23.99 3.94
CA THR A 72 2.94 25.12 3.07
C THR A 72 2.51 24.51 1.77
N LYS A 73 1.28 24.82 1.36
CA LYS A 73 0.83 24.54 0.03
C LYS A 73 1.92 25.26 -0.74
N ALA A 74 2.88 24.50 -1.29
CA ALA A 74 3.61 25.00 -2.42
C ALA A 74 2.52 25.64 -3.26
N ALA A 75 2.71 26.89 -3.69
CA ALA A 75 1.79 27.52 -4.60
C ALA A 75 1.83 26.67 -5.87
N VAL A 76 1.14 25.52 -5.84
CA VAL A 76 0.86 24.64 -6.94
C VAL A 76 -0.21 25.43 -7.66
N VAL A 77 0.24 26.44 -8.40
CA VAL A 77 -0.45 26.87 -9.59
C VAL A 77 -0.39 25.65 -10.49
N ALA A 78 -1.32 24.72 -10.27
CA ALA A 78 -1.49 23.57 -11.12
C ALA A 78 -1.92 24.13 -12.46
N ASP A 79 -1.00 24.20 -13.41
CA ASP A 79 -1.36 24.47 -14.80
C ASP A 79 -2.13 23.24 -15.31
N PRO A 80 -3.44 23.37 -15.61
CA PRO A 80 -4.24 22.23 -16.04
C PRO A 80 -3.67 21.65 -17.35
N GLY A 81 -3.01 20.50 -17.26
CA GLY A 81 -2.46 19.80 -18.43
C GLY A 81 -0.97 19.46 -18.35
N SER A 82 -0.23 19.99 -17.36
CA SER A 82 1.17 19.62 -17.15
C SER A 82 1.33 18.73 -15.90
N PRO A 83 1.91 17.52 -16.01
CA PRO A 83 2.20 16.70 -14.84
C PRO A 83 3.28 17.37 -14.00
N GLN A 84 2.90 17.91 -12.84
CA GLN A 84 3.85 18.48 -11.90
C GLN A 84 4.47 17.37 -11.04
N ALA A 85 5.80 17.32 -10.99
CA ALA A 85 6.51 16.33 -10.18
C ALA A 85 6.17 16.53 -8.70
N VAL A 86 5.62 15.48 -8.07
CA VAL A 86 5.49 15.44 -6.61
C VAL A 86 6.92 15.41 -6.05
N PRO A 87 7.29 16.31 -5.11
CA PRO A 87 8.61 16.27 -4.50
C PRO A 87 8.76 14.98 -3.70
N VAL A 88 9.49 14.01 -4.25
CA VAL A 88 9.82 12.73 -3.59
C VAL A 88 11.29 12.75 -3.21
N THR A 89 11.60 12.64 -1.92
CA THR A 89 12.97 12.35 -1.47
C THR A 89 13.19 10.85 -1.57
N ARG A 90 14.22 10.42 -2.31
CA ARG A 90 14.59 9.01 -2.44
C ARG A 90 15.97 8.79 -1.85
N LEU A 91 16.06 7.85 -0.91
CA LEU A 91 17.32 7.34 -0.39
C LEU A 91 17.51 5.91 -0.90
N LEU A 92 18.74 5.57 -1.27
CA LEU A 92 19.10 4.25 -1.77
C LEU A 92 20.03 3.58 -0.77
N LEU A 93 19.84 2.27 -0.60
CA LEU A 93 20.82 1.40 0.04
C LEU A 93 21.69 0.76 -1.04
N SER A 94 22.97 0.63 -0.76
CA SER A 94 23.88 -0.19 -1.56
C SER A 94 23.45 -1.66 -1.52
N LYS A 95 24.02 -2.46 -2.43
CA LYS A 95 23.76 -3.91 -2.47
C LYS A 95 24.18 -4.61 -1.17
N LEU A 96 25.30 -4.16 -0.57
CA LEU A 96 25.80 -4.71 0.69
C LEU A 96 24.84 -4.36 1.83
N GLU A 97 24.48 -3.09 2.00
CA GLU A 97 23.53 -2.66 3.04
C GLU A 97 22.15 -3.35 2.90
N THR A 98 21.69 -3.56 1.67
CA THR A 98 20.44 -4.30 1.41
C THR A 98 20.57 -5.75 1.83
N SER A 99 21.71 -6.40 1.51
CA SER A 99 21.99 -7.78 1.90
C SER A 99 22.03 -7.93 3.42
N ASP A 100 22.71 -7.01 4.10
CA ASP A 100 22.83 -7.00 5.56
C ASP A 100 21.47 -6.81 6.23
N LEU A 101 20.63 -5.91 5.70
CA LEU A 101 19.26 -5.71 6.18
C LEU A 101 18.38 -6.95 5.98
N VAL A 102 18.52 -7.65 4.84
CA VAL A 102 17.81 -8.91 4.58
C VAL A 102 18.27 -10.00 5.56
N ALA A 103 19.57 -10.10 5.82
CA ALA A 103 20.13 -11.06 6.77
C ALA A 103 19.60 -10.81 8.18
N PHE A 104 19.63 -9.56 8.63
CA PHE A 104 19.05 -9.13 9.91
C PHE A 104 17.57 -9.51 10.03
N GLY A 105 16.76 -9.20 9.01
CA GLY A 105 15.34 -9.56 8.99
C GLY A 105 15.13 -11.08 9.13
N ARG A 106 15.90 -11.88 8.41
CA ARG A 106 15.83 -13.35 8.48
C ARG A 106 16.22 -13.89 9.84
N GLU A 107 17.31 -13.40 10.42
CA GLU A 107 17.79 -13.80 11.75
C GLU A 107 16.71 -13.58 12.83
N HIS A 108 16.00 -12.45 12.75
CA HIS A 108 14.96 -12.08 13.70
C HIS A 108 13.54 -12.50 13.30
N ARG A 109 13.36 -13.25 12.20
CA ARG A 109 12.03 -13.64 11.64
C ARG A 109 11.11 -12.45 11.35
N LEU A 110 11.69 -11.32 10.92
CA LEU A 110 10.99 -10.11 10.53
C LEU A 110 11.04 -9.92 9.01
N SER A 111 9.96 -9.38 8.45
CA SER A 111 9.98 -8.93 7.05
C SER A 111 10.77 -7.63 6.93
N ILE A 112 11.36 -7.38 5.76
CA ILE A 112 12.06 -6.11 5.48
C ILE A 112 11.12 -4.92 5.72
N ASN A 113 9.86 -5.03 5.26
CA ASN A 113 8.85 -3.99 5.48
C ASN A 113 8.60 -3.71 6.97
N ALA A 114 8.62 -4.75 7.84
CA ALA A 114 8.47 -4.57 9.27
C ALA A 114 9.66 -3.82 9.89
N VAL A 115 10.89 -4.16 9.47
CA VAL A 115 12.11 -3.48 9.94
C VAL A 115 12.13 -2.02 9.48
N VAL A 116 11.79 -1.75 8.22
CA VAL A 116 11.71 -0.39 7.67
C VAL A 116 10.62 0.43 8.36
N ALA A 117 9.44 -0.16 8.59
CA ALA A 117 8.36 0.51 9.33
C ALA A 117 8.79 0.88 10.76
N ALA A 118 9.47 -0.04 11.45
CA ALA A 118 10.01 0.24 12.78
C ALA A 118 11.04 1.38 12.77
N ALA A 119 11.97 1.37 11.81
CA ALA A 119 12.97 2.44 11.66
C ALA A 119 12.33 3.81 11.39
N ILE A 120 11.29 3.87 10.54
CA ILE A 120 10.53 5.10 10.28
C ILE A 120 9.86 5.59 11.57
N LEU A 121 9.17 4.72 12.30
CA LEU A 121 8.45 5.11 13.52
C LEU A 121 9.40 5.56 14.64
N LEU A 122 10.54 4.91 14.79
CA LEU A 122 11.58 5.31 15.74
C LEU A 122 12.16 6.68 15.38
N THR A 123 12.40 6.92 14.09
CA THR A 123 12.91 8.20 13.60
C THR A 123 11.90 9.32 13.82
N GLU A 124 10.63 9.09 13.47
CA GLU A 124 9.53 10.04 13.75
C GLU A 124 9.42 10.36 15.24
N TRP A 125 9.53 9.36 16.11
CA TRP A 125 9.50 9.55 17.55
C TRP A 125 10.64 10.42 18.08
N GLN A 126 11.85 10.20 17.57
CA GLN A 126 13.04 11.00 17.92
C GLN A 126 12.92 12.45 17.42
N LEU A 127 12.53 12.65 16.15
CA LEU A 127 12.36 13.98 15.55
C LEU A 127 11.30 14.82 16.27
N ARG A 128 10.31 14.17 16.88
CA ARG A 128 9.23 14.82 17.63
C ARG A 128 9.59 15.14 19.07
N ASN A 129 10.83 14.91 19.52
CA ASN A 129 11.27 15.09 20.90
C ASN A 129 10.51 14.21 21.92
N THR A 130 10.21 12.97 21.55
CA THR A 130 9.74 11.91 22.47
C THR A 130 8.47 12.22 23.31
N PRO A 131 7.40 12.80 22.75
CA PRO A 131 6.14 12.93 23.48
C PRO A 131 5.58 11.53 23.76
N HIS A 132 4.94 11.33 24.92
CA HIS A 132 4.19 10.10 25.26
C HIS A 132 2.90 9.93 24.43
N VAL A 133 2.85 10.53 23.24
CA VAL A 133 1.72 10.47 22.31
C VAL A 133 1.99 9.34 21.30
N PRO A 134 1.01 8.47 21.01
CA PRO A 134 1.18 7.36 20.07
C PRO A 134 1.24 7.84 18.61
N ILE A 135 2.22 7.38 17.84
CA ILE A 135 2.38 7.73 16.42
C ILE A 135 1.44 6.85 15.57
N PRO A 136 0.47 7.41 14.83
CA PRO A 136 -0.40 6.62 13.98
C PRO A 136 0.38 6.08 12.77
N TYR A 137 0.33 4.76 12.59
CA TYR A 137 0.94 4.08 11.44
C TYR A 137 -0.14 3.41 10.60
N VAL A 138 -0.17 3.73 9.31
CA VAL A 138 -1.10 3.17 8.34
C VAL A 138 -0.32 2.73 7.11
N TYR A 139 -0.52 1.49 6.69
CA TYR A 139 0.08 0.94 5.48
C TYR A 139 -1.00 0.21 4.65
N PRO A 140 -0.89 0.21 3.32
CA PRO A 140 -1.80 -0.54 2.46
C PRO A 140 -1.52 -2.03 2.55
N VAL A 141 -2.59 -2.82 2.47
CA VAL A 141 -2.53 -4.28 2.38
C VAL A 141 -3.22 -4.71 1.10
N ASP A 142 -2.55 -5.47 0.26
CA ASP A 142 -3.17 -6.04 -0.93
C ASP A 142 -4.16 -7.14 -0.55
N LEU A 143 -5.44 -6.94 -0.87
CA LEU A 143 -6.49 -7.91 -0.55
C LEU A 143 -6.57 -9.04 -1.57
N ARG A 144 -5.89 -8.96 -2.73
CA ARG A 144 -5.96 -9.97 -3.80
C ARG A 144 -5.66 -11.39 -3.31
N TYR A 145 -4.70 -11.49 -2.39
CA TYR A 145 -4.23 -12.75 -1.80
C TYR A 145 -4.98 -13.13 -0.51
N LEU A 146 -5.78 -12.22 0.05
CA LEU A 146 -6.52 -12.44 1.30
C LEU A 146 -8.00 -12.81 1.06
N LEU A 147 -8.50 -12.52 -0.14
CA LEU A 147 -9.86 -12.82 -0.55
C LEU A 147 -9.99 -14.25 -1.07
N ALA A 148 -11.12 -14.89 -0.77
CA ALA A 148 -11.49 -16.20 -1.27
C ALA A 148 -12.78 -16.08 -2.12
N PRO A 149 -12.76 -16.42 -3.42
CA PRO A 149 -11.59 -16.82 -4.21
C PRO A 149 -10.59 -15.66 -4.40
N PRO A 150 -9.30 -15.93 -4.70
CA PRO A 150 -8.32 -14.89 -5.02
C PRO A 150 -8.77 -13.97 -6.16
N VAL A 151 -8.21 -12.77 -6.23
CA VAL A 151 -8.51 -11.76 -7.26
C VAL A 151 -7.33 -11.60 -8.19
N ALA A 152 -7.57 -11.64 -9.51
CA ALA A 152 -6.49 -11.46 -10.48
C ALA A 152 -5.97 -10.00 -10.48
N PRO A 153 -4.73 -9.75 -10.93
CA PRO A 153 -4.12 -8.41 -10.90
C PRO A 153 -4.95 -7.33 -11.63
N THR A 154 -5.57 -7.69 -12.76
CA THR A 154 -6.33 -6.77 -13.62
C THR A 154 -7.83 -6.70 -13.32
N GLU A 155 -8.36 -7.59 -12.47
CA GLU A 155 -9.79 -7.62 -12.10
C GLU A 155 -10.24 -6.38 -11.32
N SER A 156 -9.31 -5.69 -10.66
CA SER A 156 -9.56 -4.40 -10.01
C SER A 156 -8.44 -3.42 -10.29
N THR A 157 -8.81 -2.14 -10.45
CA THR A 157 -7.86 -1.04 -10.57
C THR A 157 -7.14 -0.76 -9.25
N ASN A 158 -7.84 -0.91 -8.11
CA ASN A 158 -7.30 -0.66 -6.78
C ASN A 158 -7.92 -1.66 -5.80
N LEU A 159 -7.12 -2.58 -5.26
CA LEU A 159 -7.57 -3.57 -4.28
C LEU A 159 -6.73 -3.56 -3.00
N LEU A 160 -6.53 -2.36 -2.47
CA LEU A 160 -5.73 -2.12 -1.28
C LEU A 160 -6.65 -1.86 -0.08
N GLY A 161 -6.61 -2.77 0.89
CA GLY A 161 -7.24 -2.60 2.18
C GLY A 161 -6.32 -1.89 3.17
N ARG A 162 -6.90 -1.54 4.32
CA ARG A 162 -6.16 -1.08 5.49
C ARG A 162 -6.35 -2.13 6.59
N PRO A 163 -5.28 -2.64 7.22
CA PRO A 163 -5.44 -3.63 8.26
C PRO A 163 -6.15 -2.98 9.47
N PRO A 164 -7.16 -3.63 10.07
CA PRO A 164 -7.58 -3.28 11.41
C PRO A 164 -6.42 -3.65 12.34
N THR A 165 -5.89 -2.69 13.08
CA THR A 165 -4.86 -2.96 14.08
C THR A 165 -5.44 -3.83 15.20
N LEU A 166 -4.66 -4.85 15.60
CA LEU A 166 -4.94 -5.92 16.55
C LEU A 166 -5.94 -5.54 17.67
N GLN A 167 -7.16 -6.07 17.61
CA GLN A 167 -8.05 -6.09 18.77
C GLN A 167 -7.59 -7.22 19.70
N ARG A 168 -6.88 -6.88 20.78
CA ARG A 168 -6.63 -7.84 21.87
C ARG A 168 -7.97 -8.13 22.58
N SER A 169 -8.69 -9.13 22.09
CA SER A 169 -9.81 -9.72 22.82
C SER A 169 -9.24 -10.63 23.91
N GLY A 170 -9.58 -10.35 25.17
CA GLY A 170 -9.13 -11.16 26.29
C GLY A 170 -9.36 -10.49 27.64
N ARG A 171 -10.62 -10.33 28.06
CA ARG A 171 -10.97 -10.38 29.48
C ARG A 171 -11.89 -11.59 29.67
N ILE A 172 -11.37 -12.58 30.38
CA ILE A 172 -12.09 -13.72 30.92
C ILE A 172 -13.11 -13.17 31.93
N PRO A 173 -14.40 -13.55 31.88
CA PRO A 173 -15.33 -13.24 32.96
C PRO A 173 -15.00 -14.12 34.16
N THR A 174 -14.58 -13.52 35.26
CA THR A 174 -14.61 -14.18 36.57
C THR A 174 -16.05 -14.24 37.04
N SER A 175 -16.45 -15.43 37.47
CA SER A 175 -17.72 -15.80 38.08
C SER A 175 -18.05 -14.98 39.33
#